data_AF-A0A7V8PIE0-F1
#
_entry.id   AF-A0A7V8PIE0-F1
#
_cell.length_a   1.000
_cell.length_b   1.000
_cell.length_c   1.000
_cell.angle_alpha   90.00
_cell.angle_beta   90.00
_cell.angle_gamma   90.00
#
_symmetry.space_group_name_H-M   'P 1'
#
loop_
_entity.id
_entity.type
_entity.pdbx_description
1 polymer ?
#
loop_
_entity_poly.entity_id
_entity_poly.type
_entity_poly.pdbx_seq_one_letter_code
_entity_poly.pdbx_strand_id
1 'polypeptide(L)'
;MNNKKYKIKETVDIFISENELEDTILLTFHIMTTRDRLEIKTNKNVAIFIASLDGEKTIDDIVHSMGNIRLDEVSKLMEFLLNQHLVFDVENKINDDLRFSRQITFWDDFVLDRPGEETQSILESKKIVLFGCGAVGAKIIEILVRAGISTVTLIDYKIVSSSNSVRHCYYSSEYIGKPKVEALSEFLTKINKNIKIHTSFEKLVPNSDLSTLIPDDADLIINTCDEPYIGHTSLKLGRYAQSKNIPFYVAGGFDAHLMSSGELIFPPRTPCIDCAQSTFSKALKGWKPVYSMVESQPSASLTAVQNNHYIPGGPGGLAMMSGFSANLCCMQLLHFLLDDSAFSYNNHRHEYLPNSGLMTQFELVKQDGCKICNG
;
A
#
# COMPACT_ATOMS: atom_id res chain seq x y z
N MET A 1 -31.16 17.87 0.98
CA MET A 1 -30.25 18.17 2.10
C MET A 1 -31.00 18.19 3.43
N ASN A 2 -32.10 18.93 3.52
CA ASN A 2 -32.91 19.12 4.72
C ASN A 2 -33.34 17.85 5.49
N ASN A 3 -33.83 16.83 4.77
CA ASN A 3 -34.28 15.57 5.39
C ASN A 3 -33.15 14.57 5.67
N LYS A 4 -31.88 14.95 5.45
CA LYS A 4 -30.74 14.07 5.68
C LYS A 4 -30.13 14.33 7.05
N LYS A 5 -29.42 13.33 7.55
CA LYS A 5 -28.69 13.40 8.82
C LYS A 5 -27.20 13.53 8.53
N TYR A 6 -26.56 14.50 9.18
CA TYR A 6 -25.15 14.77 9.00
C TYR A 6 -24.43 14.66 10.33
N LYS A 7 -23.18 14.23 10.26
CA LYS A 7 -22.30 14.12 11.42
C LYS A 7 -20.97 14.83 11.15
N ILE A 8 -20.43 15.49 12.16
CA ILE A 8 -19.03 15.93 12.14
C ILE A 8 -18.13 14.70 11.98
N LYS A 9 -17.13 14.78 11.09
CA LYS A 9 -16.18 13.68 10.93
C LYS A 9 -15.43 13.42 12.25
N GLU A 10 -15.19 12.15 12.55
CA GLU A 10 -14.45 11.72 13.76
C GLU A 10 -12.99 12.21 13.77
N THR A 11 -12.47 12.64 12.63
CA THR A 11 -11.11 13.19 12.48
C THR A 11 -11.03 14.70 12.68
N VAL A 12 -12.16 15.37 12.92
CA VAL A 12 -12.23 16.82 13.06
C VAL A 12 -12.44 17.20 14.53
N ASP A 13 -11.43 17.82 15.12
CA ASP A 13 -11.56 18.51 16.41
C ASP A 13 -12.05 19.94 16.20
N ILE A 14 -12.95 20.42 17.06
CA ILE A 14 -13.47 21.79 17.01
C ILE A 14 -13.18 22.52 18.32
N PHE A 15 -12.53 23.67 18.20
CA PHE A 15 -12.25 24.57 19.32
C PHE A 15 -13.02 25.88 19.16
N ILE A 16 -13.49 26.43 20.28
CA ILE A 16 -14.13 27.74 20.33
C ILE A 16 -13.22 28.67 21.13
N SER A 17 -12.86 29.80 20.53
CA SER A 17 -12.23 30.91 21.25
C SER A 17 -13.20 32.08 21.29
N GLU A 18 -13.50 32.56 22.49
CA GLU A 18 -14.33 33.74 22.70
C GLU A 18 -13.47 35.01 22.72
N ASN A 19 -13.96 36.08 22.10
CA ASN A 19 -13.38 37.40 22.26
C ASN A 19 -14.32 38.21 23.17
N GLU A 20 -13.88 38.54 24.40
CA GLU A 20 -14.74 39.17 25.42
C GLU A 20 -15.35 40.52 24.99
N LEU A 21 -14.85 41.10 23.90
CA LEU A 21 -15.22 42.42 23.39
C LEU A 21 -16.18 42.39 22.18
N GLU A 22 -16.47 41.23 21.59
CA GLU A 22 -17.32 41.10 20.39
C GLU A 22 -18.35 39.97 20.56
N ASP A 23 -19.56 40.12 20.01
CA ASP A 23 -20.59 39.05 19.97
C ASP A 23 -20.27 37.96 18.93
N THR A 24 -18.99 37.79 18.63
CA THR A 24 -18.46 36.85 17.65
C THR A 24 -17.44 35.92 18.30
N ILE A 25 -17.50 34.66 17.90
CA ILE A 25 -16.57 33.61 18.30
C ILE A 25 -15.68 33.23 17.13
N LEU A 26 -14.50 32.72 17.43
CA LEU A 26 -13.63 32.05 16.47
C LEU A 26 -13.81 30.54 16.61
N LEU A 27 -14.32 29.88 15.57
CA LEU A 27 -14.37 28.43 15.47
C LEU A 27 -13.14 27.94 14.71
N THR A 28 -12.38 27.05 15.33
CA THR A 28 -11.22 26.39 14.73
C THR A 28 -11.54 24.92 14.52
N PHE A 29 -11.44 24.46 13.28
CA PHE A 29 -11.47 23.05 12.91
C PHE A 29 -10.04 22.57 12.72
N HIS A 30 -9.69 21.46 13.38
CA HIS A 30 -8.39 20.82 13.27
C HIS A 30 -8.58 19.39 12.76
N ILE A 31 -8.09 19.12 11.55
CA ILE A 31 -8.19 17.80 10.92
C ILE A 31 -6.99 16.98 11.42
N MET A 32 -7.25 16.03 12.31
CA MET A 32 -6.19 15.31 13.05
C MET A 32 -5.25 14.50 12.14
N THR A 33 -5.75 14.00 11.02
CA THR A 33 -5.06 13.12 10.07
C THR A 33 -4.02 13.88 9.25
N THR A 34 -4.37 15.06 8.72
CA THR A 34 -3.49 15.91 7.90
C THR A 34 -2.80 17.01 8.70
N ARG A 35 -3.32 17.33 9.90
CA ARG A 35 -2.95 18.49 10.73
C ARG A 35 -3.32 19.83 10.09
N ASP A 36 -4.21 19.82 9.13
CA ASP A 36 -4.75 21.04 8.55
C ASP A 36 -5.65 21.76 9.56
N ARG A 37 -5.68 23.08 9.45
CA ARG A 37 -6.48 23.96 10.30
C ARG A 37 -7.31 24.90 9.44
N LEU A 38 -8.60 24.99 9.77
CA LEU A 38 -9.52 25.95 9.19
C LEU A 38 -10.14 26.78 10.30
N GLU A 39 -10.25 28.10 10.10
CA GLU A 39 -10.84 29.00 11.08
C GLU A 39 -11.95 29.82 10.45
N ILE A 40 -13.07 29.95 11.16
CA ILE A 40 -14.16 30.84 10.78
C ILE A 40 -14.55 31.74 11.95
N LYS A 41 -14.74 33.04 11.66
CA LYS A 41 -15.33 33.99 12.60
C LYS A 41 -16.84 33.96 12.43
N THR A 42 -17.57 33.65 13.49
CA THR A 42 -19.04 33.48 13.44
C THR A 42 -19.68 33.84 14.79
N ASN A 43 -20.96 33.53 14.99
CA ASN A 43 -21.67 33.71 16.26
C ASN A 43 -21.95 32.36 16.96
N LYS A 44 -22.44 32.44 18.21
CA LYS A 44 -22.70 31.25 19.05
C LYS A 44 -23.76 30.31 18.46
N ASN A 45 -24.74 30.82 17.71
CA ASN A 45 -25.78 29.99 17.10
C ASN A 45 -25.20 29.04 16.05
N VAL A 46 -24.21 29.48 15.26
CA VAL A 46 -23.52 28.61 14.30
C VAL A 46 -22.77 27.48 15.01
N ALA A 47 -22.09 27.77 16.12
CA ALA A 47 -21.42 26.72 16.90
C ALA A 47 -22.39 25.69 17.47
N ILE A 48 -23.53 26.14 18.00
CA ILE A 48 -24.57 25.23 18.53
C ILE A 48 -25.17 24.38 17.41
N PHE A 49 -25.40 24.97 16.23
CA PHE A 49 -25.88 24.23 15.06
C PHE A 49 -24.89 23.14 14.65
N ILE A 50 -23.60 23.48 14.50
CA ILE A 50 -22.55 22.50 14.14
C ILE A 50 -22.46 21.40 15.20
N ALA A 51 -22.48 21.74 16.48
CA ALA A 51 -22.48 20.77 17.58
C ALA A 51 -23.71 19.85 17.59
N SER A 52 -24.80 20.24 16.92
CA SER A 52 -26.01 19.42 16.78
C SER A 52 -25.94 18.44 15.59
N LEU A 53 -24.88 18.50 14.77
CA LEU A 53 -24.62 17.54 13.68
C LEU A 53 -23.99 16.26 14.26
N ASP A 54 -24.79 15.48 14.99
CA ASP A 54 -24.40 14.24 15.66
C ASP A 54 -24.76 12.97 14.86
N GLY A 55 -25.49 13.13 13.75
CA GLY A 55 -25.99 12.03 12.92
C GLY A 55 -27.34 11.46 13.35
N GLU A 56 -27.99 11.99 14.41
CA GLU A 56 -29.24 11.45 14.94
C GLU A 56 -30.48 12.15 14.35
N LYS A 57 -30.41 13.48 14.22
CA LYS A 57 -31.52 14.34 13.75
C LYS A 57 -31.30 14.83 12.32
N THR A 58 -32.41 15.10 11.62
CA THR A 58 -32.32 15.76 10.31
C THR A 58 -32.00 17.24 10.47
N ILE A 59 -31.53 17.89 9.41
CA ILE A 59 -31.28 19.34 9.43
C ILE A 59 -32.55 20.11 9.77
N ASP A 60 -33.71 19.70 9.24
CA ASP A 60 -34.99 20.34 9.55
C ASP A 60 -35.36 20.21 11.04
N ASP A 61 -35.15 19.04 11.65
CA ASP A 61 -35.39 18.83 13.08
C ASP A 61 -34.48 19.71 13.95
N ILE A 62 -33.20 19.83 13.56
CA ILE A 62 -32.23 20.68 14.27
C ILE A 62 -32.67 22.14 14.18
N VAL A 63 -32.95 22.64 12.97
CA VAL A 63 -33.37 24.04 12.75
C VAL A 63 -34.67 24.35 13.49
N HIS A 64 -35.65 23.45 13.44
CA HIS A 64 -36.91 23.61 14.18
C HIS A 64 -36.67 23.70 15.70
N SER A 65 -35.76 22.89 16.24
CA SER A 65 -35.43 22.90 17.68
C SER A 65 -34.67 24.15 18.13
N MET A 66 -33.87 24.75 17.24
CA MET A 66 -33.10 25.97 17.53
C MET A 66 -33.93 27.25 17.34
N GLY A 67 -35.06 27.18 16.62
CA GLY A 67 -35.97 28.30 16.41
C GLY A 67 -35.53 29.23 15.28
N ASN A 68 -35.15 30.47 15.62
CA ASN A 68 -35.07 31.62 14.72
C ASN A 68 -33.84 31.61 13.78
N ILE A 69 -33.57 30.48 13.12
CA ILE A 69 -32.49 30.30 12.14
C ILE A 69 -33.10 30.20 10.75
N ARG A 70 -32.52 30.94 9.81
CA ARG A 70 -32.94 30.93 8.41
C ARG A 70 -32.40 29.69 7.69
N LEU A 71 -33.30 28.89 7.11
CA LEU A 71 -32.94 27.68 6.35
C LEU A 71 -31.99 27.97 5.17
N ASP A 72 -32.08 29.14 4.54
CA ASP A 72 -31.18 29.51 3.45
C ASP A 72 -29.74 29.77 3.91
N GLU A 73 -29.55 30.27 5.14
CA GLU A 73 -28.22 30.46 5.75
C GLU A 73 -27.63 29.12 6.20
N VAL A 74 -28.46 28.24 6.77
CA VAL A 74 -28.07 26.86 7.11
C VAL A 74 -27.63 26.08 5.88
N SER A 75 -28.35 26.25 4.77
CA SER A 75 -28.00 25.57 3.52
C SER A 75 -26.61 25.96 3.03
N LYS A 76 -26.27 27.26 3.07
CA LYS A 76 -24.94 27.76 2.72
C LYS A 76 -23.85 27.27 3.67
N LEU A 77 -24.13 27.24 4.98
CA LEU A 77 -23.18 26.72 5.96
C LEU A 77 -22.89 25.23 5.72
N MET A 78 -23.94 24.43 5.51
CA MET A 78 -23.77 23.01 5.23
C MET A 78 -23.04 22.75 3.91
N GLU A 79 -23.31 23.52 2.86
CA GLU A 79 -22.56 23.46 1.61
C GLU A 79 -21.06 23.76 1.84
N PHE A 80 -20.75 24.79 2.64
CA PHE A 80 -19.38 25.08 3.05
C PHE A 80 -18.75 23.91 3.83
N LEU A 81 -19.42 23.38 4.87
CA LEU A 81 -18.89 22.30 5.68
C LEU A 81 -18.64 21.01 4.87
N LEU A 82 -19.52 20.70 3.92
CA LEU A 82 -19.37 19.57 3.00
C LEU A 82 -18.20 19.79 2.03
N ASN A 83 -18.09 20.99 1.44
CA ASN A 83 -16.99 21.34 0.53
C ASN A 83 -15.63 21.40 1.23
N GLN A 84 -15.59 21.68 2.53
CA GLN A 84 -14.39 21.62 3.36
C GLN A 84 -14.15 20.23 3.95
N HIS A 85 -14.99 19.24 3.60
CA HIS A 85 -14.90 17.86 4.09
C HIS A 85 -14.91 17.74 5.62
N LEU A 86 -15.66 18.59 6.34
CA LEU A 86 -15.71 18.60 7.81
C LEU A 86 -16.86 17.75 8.38
N VAL A 87 -17.87 17.49 7.56
CA VAL A 87 -19.06 16.72 7.92
C VAL A 87 -19.34 15.69 6.83
N PHE A 88 -20.07 14.62 7.16
CA PHE A 88 -20.48 13.60 6.22
C PHE A 88 -21.94 13.21 6.42
N ASP A 89 -22.55 12.66 5.37
CA ASP A 89 -23.91 12.11 5.38
C ASP A 89 -23.87 10.69 5.95
N VAL A 90 -24.60 10.43 7.04
CA VAL A 90 -24.56 9.13 7.74
C VAL A 90 -25.25 8.00 6.98
N GLU A 91 -26.07 8.32 5.97
CA GLU A 91 -26.77 7.33 5.15
C GLU A 91 -25.85 6.67 4.11
N ASN A 92 -24.63 7.18 3.90
CA ASN A 92 -23.68 6.69 2.91
C ASN A 92 -22.80 5.51 3.39
N LYS A 93 -23.20 4.77 4.42
CA LYS A 93 -22.46 3.58 4.87
C LYS A 93 -22.60 2.43 3.87
N ILE A 94 -21.48 1.89 3.41
CA ILE A 94 -21.43 0.78 2.44
C ILE A 94 -20.83 -0.48 3.08
N ASN A 95 -19.89 -0.34 4.02
CA ASN A 95 -19.14 -1.43 4.61
C ASN A 95 -19.60 -1.76 6.04
N ASP A 96 -20.08 -3.00 6.24
CA ASP A 96 -20.47 -3.52 7.56
C ASP A 96 -19.29 -4.12 8.36
N ASP A 97 -18.09 -4.22 7.77
CA ASP A 97 -16.90 -4.76 8.42
C ASP A 97 -16.24 -3.73 9.35
N LEU A 98 -16.58 -3.84 10.63
CA LEU A 98 -16.06 -2.99 11.69
C LEU A 98 -14.52 -2.95 11.78
N ARG A 99 -13.80 -3.92 11.19
CA ARG A 99 -12.32 -3.92 11.12
C ARG A 99 -11.79 -2.65 10.44
N PHE A 100 -12.51 -2.11 9.44
CA PHE A 100 -12.06 -0.97 8.65
C PHE A 100 -12.60 0.37 9.14
N SER A 101 -13.41 0.42 10.20
CA SER A 101 -14.05 1.65 10.69
C SER A 101 -13.09 2.85 10.79
N ARG A 102 -11.95 2.70 11.48
CA ARG A 102 -10.93 3.77 11.60
C ARG A 102 -10.19 4.06 10.29
N GLN A 103 -10.04 3.04 9.46
CA GLN A 103 -9.35 3.16 8.18
C GLN A 103 -10.20 3.91 7.16
N ILE A 104 -11.51 3.65 7.13
CA ILE A 104 -12.50 4.39 6.35
C ILE A 104 -12.47 5.86 6.71
N THR A 105 -12.45 6.20 8.01
CA THR A 105 -12.32 7.60 8.44
C THR A 105 -11.01 8.23 7.99
N PHE A 106 -9.92 7.46 7.96
CA PHE A 106 -8.65 7.97 7.41
C PHE A 106 -8.76 8.24 5.90
N TRP A 107 -9.44 7.38 5.14
CA TRP A 107 -9.68 7.59 3.71
C TRP A 107 -10.48 8.84 3.41
N ASP A 108 -11.45 9.20 4.26
CA ASP A 108 -12.26 10.43 4.10
C ASP A 108 -11.41 11.71 4.06
N ASP A 109 -10.21 11.69 4.64
CA ASP A 109 -9.29 12.84 4.65
C ASP A 109 -8.10 12.65 3.71
N PHE A 110 -7.85 11.42 3.27
CA PHE A 110 -6.74 11.09 2.37
C PHE A 110 -7.15 11.15 0.90
N VAL A 111 -8.35 10.65 0.57
CA VAL A 111 -8.93 10.62 -0.78
C VAL A 111 -10.16 11.51 -0.78
N LEU A 112 -10.00 12.75 -1.28
CA LEU A 112 -11.03 13.79 -1.15
C LEU A 112 -12.09 13.76 -2.26
N ASP A 113 -11.87 13.01 -3.34
CA ASP A 113 -12.76 12.98 -4.50
C ASP A 113 -14.00 12.08 -4.29
N ARG A 114 -14.00 11.23 -3.26
CA ARG A 114 -15.10 10.31 -2.92
C ARG A 114 -15.11 9.95 -1.43
N PRO A 115 -16.23 9.43 -0.88
CA PRO A 115 -16.29 8.97 0.50
C PRO A 115 -15.31 7.83 0.83
N GLY A 116 -14.88 7.74 2.08
CA GLY A 116 -13.98 6.69 2.57
C GLY A 116 -14.54 5.27 2.45
N GLU A 117 -15.87 5.13 2.56
CA GLU A 117 -16.61 3.88 2.36
C GLU A 117 -16.48 3.36 0.91
N GLU A 118 -16.61 4.27 -0.06
CA GLU A 118 -16.42 3.97 -1.48
C GLU A 118 -14.94 3.65 -1.77
N THR A 119 -14.03 4.45 -1.20
CA THR A 119 -12.59 4.24 -1.28
C THR A 119 -12.18 2.86 -0.76
N GLN A 120 -12.73 2.44 0.38
CA GLN A 120 -12.50 1.11 0.94
C GLN A 120 -13.04 0.01 0.01
N SER A 121 -14.24 0.19 -0.54
CA SER A 121 -14.87 -0.76 -1.47
C SER A 121 -14.03 -0.94 -2.75
N ILE A 122 -13.47 0.15 -3.28
CA ILE A 122 -12.53 0.10 -4.42
C ILE A 122 -11.33 -0.76 -4.05
N LEU A 123 -10.69 -0.51 -2.90
CA LEU A 123 -9.52 -1.28 -2.47
C LEU A 123 -9.85 -2.76 -2.30
N GLU A 124 -10.98 -3.11 -1.69
CA GLU A 124 -11.41 -4.50 -1.49
C GLU A 124 -11.63 -5.27 -2.80
N SER A 125 -11.99 -4.57 -3.88
CA SER A 125 -12.20 -5.15 -5.20
C SER A 125 -10.92 -5.53 -5.93
N LYS A 126 -9.76 -4.97 -5.52
CA LYS A 126 -8.49 -5.13 -6.24
C LYS A 126 -7.92 -6.55 -6.11
N LYS A 127 -7.27 -6.99 -7.19
CA LYS A 127 -6.66 -8.32 -7.35
C LYS A 127 -5.16 -8.21 -7.49
N ILE A 128 -4.42 -8.78 -6.55
CA ILE A 128 -2.97 -8.64 -6.47
C ILE A 128 -2.28 -9.96 -6.81
N VAL A 129 -1.31 -9.93 -7.72
CA VAL A 129 -0.47 -11.09 -8.05
C VAL A 129 0.93 -10.89 -7.48
N LEU A 130 1.33 -11.73 -6.53
CA LEU A 130 2.64 -11.68 -5.89
C LEU A 130 3.55 -12.81 -6.40
N PHE A 131 4.66 -12.42 -7.03
CA PHE A 131 5.80 -13.30 -7.30
C PHE A 131 6.84 -13.15 -6.17
N GLY A 132 7.16 -14.26 -5.51
CA GLY A 132 8.04 -14.30 -4.36
C GLY A 132 7.29 -14.13 -3.03
N CYS A 133 7.17 -15.21 -2.28
CA CYS A 133 6.61 -15.26 -0.93
C CYS A 133 7.72 -15.20 0.14
N GLY A 134 8.82 -14.50 -0.16
CA GLY A 134 9.91 -14.23 0.77
C GLY A 134 9.54 -13.20 1.83
N ALA A 135 10.54 -12.74 2.60
CA ALA A 135 10.33 -11.79 3.70
C ALA A 135 9.64 -10.47 3.27
N VAL A 136 10.07 -9.88 2.16
CA VAL A 136 9.52 -8.62 1.64
C VAL A 136 8.12 -8.83 1.06
N GLY A 137 7.97 -9.76 0.11
CA GLY A 137 6.69 -10.04 -0.55
C GLY A 137 5.60 -10.46 0.43
N ALA A 138 5.92 -11.33 1.40
CA ALA A 138 4.97 -11.74 2.43
C ALA A 138 4.52 -10.57 3.30
N LYS A 139 5.42 -9.63 3.63
CA LYS A 139 5.05 -8.46 4.42
C LYS A 139 4.23 -7.44 3.62
N ILE A 140 4.53 -7.25 2.33
CA ILE A 140 3.73 -6.41 1.44
C ILE A 140 2.30 -6.94 1.37
N ILE A 141 2.13 -8.22 1.03
CA ILE A 141 0.79 -8.78 0.87
C ILE A 141 0.04 -8.86 2.20
N GLU A 142 0.74 -9.07 3.32
CA GLU A 142 0.14 -8.95 4.66
C GLU A 142 -0.47 -7.55 4.86
N ILE A 143 0.28 -6.48 4.58
CA ILE A 143 -0.19 -5.09 4.75
C ILE A 143 -1.38 -4.83 3.83
N LEU A 144 -1.29 -5.22 2.57
CA LEU A 144 -2.36 -5.04 1.59
C LEU A 144 -3.64 -5.79 1.98
N VAL A 145 -3.55 -7.04 2.45
CA VAL A 145 -4.70 -7.81 2.94
C VAL A 145 -5.30 -7.20 4.19
N ARG A 146 -4.46 -6.69 5.11
CA ARG A 146 -4.93 -5.94 6.29
C ARG A 146 -5.62 -4.64 5.93
N ALA A 147 -5.28 -4.03 4.80
CA ALA A 147 -5.92 -2.83 4.29
C ALA A 147 -7.25 -3.11 3.56
N GLY A 148 -7.54 -4.36 3.19
CA GLY A 148 -8.81 -4.71 2.57
C GLY A 148 -8.71 -5.59 1.33
N ILE A 149 -7.52 -5.74 0.73
CA ILE A 149 -7.34 -6.60 -0.44
C ILE A 149 -7.87 -8.00 -0.15
N SER A 150 -8.85 -8.42 -0.94
CA SER A 150 -9.61 -9.65 -0.71
C SER A 150 -9.27 -10.75 -1.70
N THR A 151 -8.54 -10.46 -2.78
CA THR A 151 -8.16 -11.45 -3.80
C THR A 151 -6.67 -11.37 -4.10
N VAL A 152 -5.95 -12.47 -3.86
CA VAL A 152 -4.51 -12.54 -4.09
C VAL A 152 -4.10 -13.83 -4.79
N THR A 153 -3.13 -13.73 -5.70
CA THR A 153 -2.47 -14.88 -6.31
C THR A 153 -1.02 -14.91 -5.85
N LEU A 154 -0.58 -16.03 -5.26
CA LEU A 154 0.74 -16.22 -4.67
C LEU A 154 1.55 -17.20 -5.53
N ILE A 155 2.72 -16.77 -6.00
CA ILE A 155 3.63 -17.59 -6.81
C ILE A 155 5.00 -17.65 -6.16
N ASP A 156 5.44 -18.84 -5.73
CA ASP A 156 6.78 -19.12 -5.22
C ASP A 156 7.05 -20.63 -5.33
N TYR A 157 8.30 -21.03 -5.51
CA TYR A 157 8.71 -22.44 -5.65
C TYR A 157 9.53 -22.96 -4.45
N LYS A 158 9.76 -22.12 -3.43
CA LYS A 158 10.56 -22.46 -2.26
C LYS A 158 9.66 -22.99 -1.15
N ILE A 159 10.26 -23.83 -0.30
CA ILE A 159 9.66 -24.31 0.94
C ILE A 159 10.13 -23.46 2.13
N VAL A 160 9.38 -23.50 3.23
CA VAL A 160 9.76 -22.87 4.49
C VAL A 160 10.87 -23.69 5.15
N SER A 161 11.88 -22.98 5.66
CA SER A 161 13.02 -23.53 6.41
C SER A 161 13.18 -22.81 7.75
N SER A 162 13.94 -23.41 8.67
CA SER A 162 14.27 -22.79 9.97
C SER A 162 14.91 -21.41 9.84
N SER A 163 15.74 -21.21 8.79
CA SER A 163 16.39 -19.93 8.49
C SER A 163 15.40 -18.78 8.18
N ASN A 164 14.12 -19.10 7.94
CA ASN A 164 13.10 -18.11 7.63
C ASN A 164 12.54 -17.42 8.88
N SER A 165 12.69 -18.03 10.06
CA SER A 165 12.28 -17.51 11.38
C SER A 165 12.71 -16.08 11.67
N VAL A 166 13.87 -15.68 11.17
CA VAL A 166 14.45 -14.36 11.45
C VAL A 166 13.81 -13.22 10.67
N ARG A 167 12.98 -13.49 9.64
CA ARG A 167 12.50 -12.43 8.73
C ARG A 167 11.16 -12.66 8.02
N HIS A 168 10.62 -13.88 7.98
CA HIS A 168 9.33 -14.13 7.32
C HIS A 168 8.21 -13.97 8.36
N CYS A 169 7.30 -13.02 8.15
CA CYS A 169 6.24 -12.69 9.12
C CYS A 169 5.30 -13.86 9.43
N TYR A 170 5.12 -14.78 8.49
CA TYR A 170 4.25 -15.95 8.62
C TYR A 170 4.96 -17.18 9.20
N TYR A 171 6.25 -17.09 9.58
CA TYR A 171 6.98 -18.24 10.08
C TYR A 171 6.32 -18.84 11.33
N SER A 172 6.14 -20.16 11.30
CA SER A 172 5.88 -21.02 12.46
C SER A 172 6.74 -22.27 12.30
N SER A 173 7.17 -22.88 13.41
CA SER A 173 7.87 -24.18 13.36
C SER A 173 7.05 -25.25 12.66
N GLU A 174 5.71 -25.16 12.75
CA GLU A 174 4.75 -26.06 12.09
C GLU A 174 4.73 -25.91 10.55
N TYR A 175 5.28 -24.83 10.02
CA TYR A 175 5.32 -24.59 8.57
C TYR A 175 6.61 -25.08 7.92
N ILE A 176 7.61 -25.49 8.70
CA ILE A 176 8.86 -26.03 8.15
C ILE A 176 8.56 -27.20 7.21
N GLY A 177 9.12 -27.14 6.00
CA GLY A 177 8.90 -28.14 4.95
C GLY A 177 7.68 -27.89 4.05
N LYS A 178 6.73 -27.04 4.47
CA LYS A 178 5.59 -26.66 3.61
C LYS A 178 6.02 -25.70 2.49
N PRO A 179 5.37 -25.74 1.31
CA PRO A 179 5.45 -24.68 0.32
C PRO A 179 5.21 -23.30 0.93
N LYS A 180 6.03 -22.31 0.57
CA LYS A 180 5.86 -20.94 1.08
C LYS A 180 4.50 -20.35 0.71
N VAL A 181 4.02 -20.64 -0.50
CA VAL A 181 2.69 -20.19 -0.96
C VAL A 181 1.57 -20.71 -0.06
N GLU A 182 1.65 -21.96 0.40
CA GLU A 182 0.67 -22.56 1.31
C GLU A 182 0.78 -21.97 2.72
N ALA A 183 1.98 -21.89 3.27
CA ALA A 183 2.20 -21.32 4.60
C ALA A 183 1.76 -19.85 4.68
N LEU A 184 2.03 -19.06 3.64
CA LEU A 184 1.56 -17.68 3.55
C LEU A 184 0.04 -17.62 3.37
N SER A 185 -0.54 -18.49 2.55
CA SER A 185 -2.00 -18.60 2.38
C SER A 185 -2.72 -18.87 3.71
N GLU A 186 -2.23 -19.86 4.49
CA GLU A 186 -2.76 -20.17 5.82
C GLU A 186 -2.64 -18.98 6.78
N PHE A 187 -1.52 -18.25 6.73
CA PHE A 187 -1.32 -17.05 7.54
C PHE A 187 -2.28 -15.91 7.17
N LEU A 188 -2.45 -15.61 5.87
CA LEU A 188 -3.35 -14.56 5.41
C LEU A 188 -4.82 -14.89 5.71
N THR A 189 -5.20 -16.17 5.66
CA THR A 189 -6.55 -16.62 6.04
C THR A 189 -6.85 -16.38 7.52
N LYS A 190 -5.83 -16.37 8.39
CA LYS A 190 -5.99 -15.98 9.81
C LYS A 190 -6.25 -14.48 9.98
N ILE A 191 -5.82 -13.66 9.03
CA ILE A 191 -6.02 -12.20 9.04
C ILE A 191 -7.40 -11.85 8.48
N ASN A 192 -7.77 -12.45 7.35
CA ASN A 192 -9.07 -12.27 6.72
C ASN A 192 -9.61 -13.65 6.31
N LYS A 193 -10.65 -14.14 6.99
CA LYS A 193 -11.22 -15.46 6.69
C LYS A 193 -11.91 -15.55 5.33
N ASN A 194 -12.29 -14.40 4.75
CA ASN A 194 -13.03 -14.32 3.49
C ASN A 194 -12.11 -14.04 2.29
N ILE A 195 -10.79 -13.99 2.49
CA ILE A 195 -9.84 -13.76 1.41
C ILE A 195 -9.86 -14.92 0.40
N LYS A 196 -9.88 -14.58 -0.88
CA LYS A 196 -9.65 -15.50 -2.00
C LYS A 196 -8.16 -15.57 -2.30
N ILE A 197 -7.58 -16.75 -2.12
CA ILE A 197 -6.15 -16.99 -2.37
C ILE A 197 -5.99 -18.06 -3.43
N HIS A 198 -5.29 -17.72 -4.51
CA HIS A 198 -4.80 -18.68 -5.48
C HIS A 198 -3.31 -18.91 -5.25
N THR A 199 -2.87 -20.16 -5.19
CA THR A 199 -1.45 -20.50 -4.98
C THR A 199 -0.92 -21.27 -6.17
N SER A 200 0.26 -20.88 -6.67
CA SER A 200 1.02 -21.64 -7.65
C SER A 200 2.42 -21.90 -7.11
N PHE A 201 2.75 -23.19 -6.93
CA PHE A 201 4.08 -23.63 -6.50
C PHE A 201 5.02 -23.77 -7.70
N GLU A 202 5.38 -22.64 -8.30
CA GLU A 202 6.11 -22.63 -9.58
C GLU A 202 7.31 -21.68 -9.57
N LYS A 203 8.38 -22.13 -10.24
CA LYS A 203 9.58 -21.32 -10.43
C LYS A 203 9.44 -20.50 -11.70
N LEU A 204 9.61 -19.19 -11.57
CA LEU A 204 9.71 -18.32 -12.75
C LEU A 204 11.01 -18.60 -13.50
N VAL A 205 10.89 -19.20 -14.68
CA VAL A 205 11.99 -19.51 -15.60
C VAL A 205 11.75 -18.81 -16.95
N PRO A 206 12.76 -18.68 -17.82
CA PRO A 206 12.62 -17.99 -19.10
C PRO A 206 11.42 -18.45 -19.95
N ASN A 207 11.09 -19.75 -19.90
CA ASN A 207 10.00 -20.34 -20.70
C ASN A 207 8.67 -20.49 -19.95
N SER A 208 8.53 -20.03 -18.69
CA SER A 208 7.23 -20.06 -18.00
C SER A 208 6.16 -19.34 -18.81
N ASP A 209 5.00 -19.96 -18.99
CA ASP A 209 3.83 -19.28 -19.53
C ASP A 209 3.24 -18.38 -18.43
N LEU A 210 3.20 -17.07 -18.66
CA LEU A 210 2.68 -16.13 -17.68
C LEU A 210 1.15 -16.01 -17.75
N SER A 211 0.52 -16.42 -18.85
CA SER A 211 -0.93 -16.34 -19.03
C SER A 211 -1.70 -17.34 -18.17
N THR A 212 -1.03 -18.41 -17.71
CA THR A 212 -1.60 -19.39 -16.79
C THR A 212 -1.47 -18.96 -15.32
N LEU A 213 -0.57 -18.02 -15.02
CA LEU A 213 -0.23 -17.60 -13.66
C LEU A 213 -0.85 -16.24 -13.28
N ILE A 214 -1.03 -15.37 -14.26
CA ILE A 214 -1.50 -13.99 -14.08
C ILE A 214 -2.88 -13.88 -14.72
N PRO A 215 -3.96 -13.71 -13.94
CA PRO A 215 -5.28 -13.40 -14.47
C PRO A 215 -5.27 -12.13 -15.31
N ASP A 216 -6.05 -12.10 -16.40
CA ASP A 216 -6.15 -10.93 -17.29
C ASP A 216 -6.76 -9.70 -16.59
N ASP A 217 -7.45 -9.90 -15.47
CA ASP A 217 -8.10 -8.86 -14.67
C ASP A 217 -7.33 -8.52 -13.38
N ALA A 218 -6.02 -8.81 -13.33
CA ALA A 218 -5.17 -8.40 -12.23
C ALA A 218 -4.96 -6.88 -12.21
N ASP A 219 -5.12 -6.26 -11.04
CA ASP A 219 -4.91 -4.82 -10.84
C ASP A 219 -3.45 -4.46 -10.61
N LEU A 220 -2.64 -5.41 -10.12
CA LEU A 220 -1.23 -5.20 -9.84
C LEU A 220 -0.46 -6.50 -9.79
N ILE A 221 0.69 -6.54 -10.45
CA ILE A 221 1.69 -7.58 -10.28
C ILE A 221 2.83 -7.04 -9.43
N ILE A 222 3.22 -7.76 -8.38
CA ILE A 222 4.34 -7.42 -7.50
C ILE A 222 5.43 -8.48 -7.65
N ASN A 223 6.64 -8.09 -8.03
CA ASN A 223 7.80 -8.99 -8.09
C ASN A 223 8.74 -8.75 -6.92
N THR A 224 8.93 -9.79 -6.12
CA THR A 224 9.90 -9.83 -5.02
C THR A 224 10.82 -11.06 -5.08
N CYS A 225 10.91 -11.71 -6.24
CA CYS A 225 11.79 -12.86 -6.45
C CYS A 225 13.26 -12.47 -6.28
N ASP A 226 13.99 -13.24 -5.46
CA ASP A 226 15.44 -13.16 -5.32
C ASP A 226 16.17 -14.01 -6.37
N GLU A 227 15.62 -15.19 -6.67
CA GLU A 227 16.19 -16.17 -7.60
C GLU A 227 15.15 -16.70 -8.59
N PRO A 228 15.43 -16.72 -9.92
CA PRO A 228 16.59 -16.11 -10.58
C PRO A 228 16.70 -14.61 -10.33
N TYR A 229 17.89 -14.02 -10.56
CA TYR A 229 18.16 -12.61 -10.27
C TYR A 229 16.99 -11.69 -10.65
N ILE A 230 16.61 -10.80 -9.71
CA ILE A 230 15.41 -9.97 -9.81
C ILE A 230 15.34 -9.14 -11.10
N GLY A 231 16.47 -8.74 -11.68
CA GLY A 231 16.47 -8.04 -12.98
C GLY A 231 15.92 -8.91 -14.12
N HIS A 232 16.23 -10.21 -14.15
CA HIS A 232 15.72 -11.13 -15.17
C HIS A 232 14.22 -11.39 -14.99
N THR A 233 13.78 -11.61 -13.75
CA THR A 233 12.35 -11.82 -13.45
C THR A 233 11.55 -10.56 -13.73
N SER A 234 12.09 -9.39 -13.38
CA SER A 234 11.45 -8.10 -13.64
C SER A 234 11.31 -7.81 -15.13
N LEU A 235 12.34 -8.04 -15.94
CA LEU A 235 12.24 -7.88 -17.40
C LEU A 235 11.13 -8.75 -18.00
N LYS A 236 11.04 -10.02 -17.59
CA LYS A 236 10.02 -10.94 -18.09
C LYS A 236 8.62 -10.51 -17.66
N LEU A 237 8.41 -10.28 -16.36
CA LEU A 237 7.11 -9.90 -15.80
C LEU A 237 6.68 -8.52 -16.30
N GLY A 238 7.58 -7.53 -16.29
CA GLY A 238 7.28 -6.17 -16.72
C GLY A 238 6.89 -6.06 -18.18
N ARG A 239 7.54 -6.81 -19.08
CA ARG A 239 7.16 -6.84 -20.51
C ARG A 239 5.80 -7.51 -20.71
N TYR A 240 5.51 -8.58 -19.97
CA TYR A 240 4.19 -9.21 -19.98
C TYR A 240 3.10 -8.26 -19.46
N ALA A 241 3.32 -7.67 -18.28
CA ALA A 241 2.41 -6.74 -17.65
C ALA A 241 2.08 -5.57 -18.57
N GLN A 242 3.11 -4.99 -19.20
CA GLN A 242 2.94 -3.95 -20.22
C GLN A 242 2.08 -4.42 -21.41
N SER A 243 2.30 -5.62 -21.94
CA SER A 243 1.50 -6.15 -23.06
C SER A 243 0.03 -6.35 -22.73
N LYS A 244 -0.29 -6.45 -21.42
CA LYS A 244 -1.64 -6.62 -20.88
C LYS A 244 -2.19 -5.33 -20.26
N ASN A 245 -1.43 -4.23 -20.28
CA ASN A 245 -1.75 -2.99 -19.59
C ASN A 245 -2.02 -3.18 -18.07
N ILE A 246 -1.27 -4.09 -17.45
CA ILE A 246 -1.33 -4.36 -16.00
C ILE A 246 -0.19 -3.57 -15.32
N PRO A 247 -0.48 -2.80 -14.26
CA PRO A 247 0.55 -2.18 -13.43
C PRO A 247 1.50 -3.22 -12.83
N PHE A 248 2.79 -2.92 -12.84
CA PHE A 248 3.83 -3.80 -12.32
C PHE A 248 4.66 -3.07 -11.28
N TYR A 249 4.90 -3.70 -10.14
CA TYR A 249 5.74 -3.16 -9.08
C TYR A 249 6.91 -4.10 -8.79
N VAL A 250 8.12 -3.57 -8.82
CA VAL A 250 9.31 -4.29 -8.36
C VAL A 250 9.54 -3.93 -6.89
N ALA A 251 9.60 -4.92 -6.01
CA ALA A 251 9.93 -4.69 -4.62
C ALA A 251 10.98 -5.69 -4.15
N GLY A 252 11.94 -5.21 -3.37
CA GLY A 252 13.08 -6.03 -2.95
C GLY A 252 14.32 -5.75 -3.79
N GLY A 253 15.25 -6.70 -3.76
CA GLY A 253 16.66 -6.43 -4.00
C GLY A 253 17.33 -6.10 -2.67
N PHE A 254 17.86 -7.12 -2.01
CA PHE A 254 18.79 -6.91 -0.90
C PHE A 254 20.13 -6.49 -1.52
N ASP A 255 20.24 -5.23 -1.93
CA ASP A 255 21.52 -4.66 -2.32
C ASP A 255 22.33 -4.44 -1.03
N ALA A 256 22.98 -5.50 -0.56
CA ALA A 256 24.04 -5.48 0.43
C ALA A 256 23.85 -4.46 1.58
N HIS A 257 22.76 -4.61 2.34
CA HIS A 257 22.37 -3.79 3.50
C HIS A 257 21.50 -2.55 3.25
N LEU A 258 20.99 -2.33 2.03
CA LEU A 258 20.10 -1.21 1.73
C LEU A 258 18.62 -1.59 1.86
N MET A 259 17.83 -0.70 2.47
CA MET A 259 16.39 -0.85 2.68
C MET A 259 15.65 -0.12 1.56
N SER A 260 15.62 -0.73 0.37
CA SER A 260 15.11 -0.10 -0.84
C SER A 260 13.61 -0.34 -1.07
N SER A 261 12.96 0.59 -1.76
CA SER A 261 11.60 0.48 -2.27
C SER A 261 11.50 1.12 -3.65
N GLY A 262 10.68 0.53 -4.51
CA GLY A 262 10.49 0.94 -5.88
C GLY A 262 10.97 -0.15 -6.87
N GLU A 263 10.35 -0.23 -8.04
CA GLU A 263 9.60 0.84 -8.71
C GLU A 263 8.28 0.43 -9.34
N LEU A 264 7.38 1.42 -9.53
CA LEU A 264 6.12 1.26 -10.24
C LEU A 264 6.35 1.43 -11.75
N ILE A 265 6.08 0.37 -12.50
CA ILE A 265 6.16 0.28 -13.96
C ILE A 265 4.73 0.24 -14.52
N PHE A 266 4.31 1.37 -15.11
CA PHE A 266 2.99 1.53 -15.72
C PHE A 266 3.04 2.57 -16.85
N PRO A 267 3.69 2.26 -17.99
CA PRO A 267 3.77 3.17 -19.12
C PRO A 267 2.37 3.42 -19.75
N PRO A 268 2.13 4.61 -20.34
CA PRO A 268 3.08 5.72 -20.51
C PRO A 268 3.18 6.61 -19.27
N ARG A 269 2.50 6.33 -18.16
CA ARG A 269 2.52 7.20 -16.97
C ARG A 269 3.87 7.17 -16.25
N THR A 270 4.53 6.00 -16.20
CA THR A 270 5.89 5.85 -15.67
C THR A 270 6.86 5.30 -16.74
N PRO A 271 8.18 5.22 -16.49
CA PRO A 271 9.10 4.49 -17.37
C PRO A 271 8.71 3.01 -17.50
N CYS A 272 8.95 2.43 -18.68
CA CYS A 272 8.78 0.99 -18.85
C CYS A 272 9.93 0.21 -18.22
N ILE A 273 9.76 -1.11 -18.12
CA ILE A 273 10.76 -1.98 -17.51
C ILE A 273 12.11 -1.96 -18.24
N ASP A 274 12.11 -1.76 -19.56
CA ASP A 274 13.36 -1.64 -20.33
C ASP A 274 14.11 -0.33 -20.02
N CYS A 275 13.37 0.76 -19.76
CA CYS A 275 13.97 2.02 -19.32
C CYS A 275 14.60 1.89 -17.93
N ALA A 276 13.85 1.30 -17.00
CA ALA A 276 14.31 0.92 -15.68
C ALA A 276 15.60 0.09 -15.72
N GLN A 277 15.60 -1.00 -16.50
CA GLN A 277 16.76 -1.87 -16.64
C GLN A 277 17.97 -1.15 -17.24
N SER A 278 17.76 -0.25 -18.20
CA SER A 278 18.82 0.60 -18.77
C SER A 278 19.46 1.48 -17.69
N THR A 279 18.66 2.10 -16.82
CA THR A 279 19.14 2.91 -15.69
C THR A 279 20.06 2.08 -14.79
N PHE A 280 19.62 0.90 -14.34
CA PHE A 280 20.45 0.04 -13.48
C PHE A 280 21.69 -0.52 -14.18
N SER A 281 21.59 -0.87 -15.46
CA SER A 281 22.73 -1.38 -16.23
C SER A 281 23.83 -0.31 -16.37
N LYS A 282 23.45 0.98 -16.44
CA LYS A 282 24.39 2.11 -16.43
C LYS A 282 24.93 2.37 -15.01
N ALA A 283 24.05 2.42 -14.00
CA ALA A 283 24.42 2.71 -12.62
C ALA A 283 25.35 1.64 -12.02
N LEU A 284 25.12 0.37 -12.36
CA LEU A 284 25.90 -0.77 -11.88
C LEU A 284 27.04 -1.15 -12.83
N LYS A 285 27.39 -0.29 -13.80
CA LYS A 285 28.46 -0.55 -14.78
C LYS A 285 29.82 -0.66 -14.08
N GLY A 286 30.22 -1.89 -13.75
CA GLY A 286 31.46 -2.20 -13.05
C GLY A 286 31.27 -2.83 -11.66
N TRP A 287 30.04 -2.90 -11.16
CA TRP A 287 29.75 -3.66 -9.95
C TRP A 287 29.90 -5.16 -10.22
N LYS A 288 30.77 -5.82 -9.45
CA LYS A 288 31.01 -7.27 -9.49
C LYS A 288 30.70 -7.83 -8.11
N PRO A 289 29.53 -8.46 -7.89
CA PRO A 289 29.21 -9.03 -6.60
C PRO A 289 30.22 -10.12 -6.24
N VAL A 290 30.74 -10.07 -5.02
CA VAL A 290 31.60 -11.12 -4.44
C VAL A 290 30.71 -11.98 -3.56
N TYR A 291 30.46 -13.22 -3.98
CA TYR A 291 29.77 -14.20 -3.16
C TYR A 291 30.78 -14.89 -2.26
N SER A 292 30.54 -14.89 -0.95
CA SER A 292 31.33 -15.69 -0.02
C SER A 292 30.99 -17.16 -0.24
N MET A 293 31.96 -18.06 -0.05
CA MET A 293 31.72 -19.49 -0.11
C MET A 293 31.59 -20.01 1.33
N VAL A 294 30.44 -20.59 1.68
CA VAL A 294 30.17 -21.12 3.02
C VAL A 294 30.14 -22.64 2.95
N GLU A 295 30.83 -23.33 3.87
CA GLU A 295 30.75 -24.80 3.96
C GLU A 295 29.31 -25.23 4.21
N SER A 296 28.78 -26.10 3.36
CA SER A 296 27.53 -26.78 3.66
C SER A 296 27.79 -27.69 4.85
N GLN A 297 27.00 -27.54 5.92
CA GLN A 297 26.99 -28.51 7.02
C GLN A 297 26.88 -29.93 6.44
N PRO A 298 27.73 -30.88 6.85
CA PRO A 298 27.64 -32.24 6.35
C PRO A 298 26.29 -32.81 6.76
N SER A 299 25.43 -33.16 5.80
CA SER A 299 24.34 -34.08 6.08
C SER A 299 24.99 -35.35 6.65
N ALA A 300 24.56 -35.79 7.83
CA ALA A 300 25.03 -37.02 8.45
C ALA A 300 24.65 -38.23 7.57
N SER A 301 25.43 -38.47 6.53
CA SER A 301 25.43 -39.66 5.69
C SER A 301 26.89 -40.08 5.57
N LEU A 302 27.22 -41.19 6.23
CA LEU A 302 28.59 -41.72 6.34
C LEU A 302 29.09 -42.39 5.04
N THR A 303 28.50 -42.10 3.89
CA THR A 303 28.89 -42.72 2.61
C THR A 303 28.82 -41.73 1.45
N ALA A 304 29.62 -40.67 1.49
CA ALA A 304 30.23 -40.06 0.30
C ALA A 304 31.23 -38.98 0.72
N VAL A 305 32.52 -39.25 0.51
CA VAL A 305 33.58 -38.24 0.56
C VAL A 305 33.73 -37.65 -0.85
N GLN A 306 34.00 -36.33 -0.91
CA GLN A 306 34.39 -35.51 -2.07
C GLN A 306 33.27 -34.98 -3.00
N ASN A 307 32.72 -33.83 -2.61
CA ASN A 307 32.92 -32.59 -3.38
C ASN A 307 32.95 -31.43 -2.38
N ASN A 308 33.77 -30.40 -2.63
CA ASN A 308 33.78 -29.17 -1.82
C ASN A 308 32.40 -28.51 -1.90
N HIS A 309 31.49 -28.86 -0.99
CA HIS A 309 30.13 -28.36 -0.93
C HIS A 309 30.13 -26.94 -0.33
N TYR A 310 30.71 -25.99 -1.04
CA TYR A 310 30.52 -24.59 -0.71
C TYR A 310 29.23 -24.10 -1.34
N ILE A 311 28.34 -23.52 -0.53
CA ILE A 311 27.20 -22.76 -1.02
C ILE A 311 27.59 -21.29 -1.12
N PRO A 312 27.24 -20.58 -2.20
CA PRO A 312 27.32 -19.13 -2.24
C PRO A 312 26.52 -18.54 -1.07
N GLY A 313 27.22 -17.86 -0.16
CA GLY A 313 26.65 -16.99 0.85
C GLY A 313 26.10 -15.72 0.22
N GLY A 314 25.11 -15.12 0.88
CA GLY A 314 24.50 -13.86 0.47
C GLY A 314 24.69 -12.77 1.51
N PRO A 315 24.43 -11.51 1.16
CA PRO A 315 24.37 -10.43 2.14
C PRO A 315 23.33 -10.79 3.21
N GLY A 316 23.74 -10.73 4.47
CA GLY A 316 22.83 -10.91 5.60
C GLY A 316 21.85 -9.74 5.71
N GLY A 317 20.74 -9.96 6.41
CA GLY A 317 19.75 -8.92 6.66
C GLY A 317 19.03 -9.15 7.98
N LEU A 318 18.56 -8.05 8.57
CA LEU A 318 17.78 -8.06 9.79
C LEU A 318 16.28 -7.94 9.45
N ALA A 319 15.41 -8.44 10.34
CA ALA A 319 13.96 -8.48 10.11
C ALA A 319 13.37 -7.10 9.74
N MET A 320 13.80 -6.05 10.44
CA MET A 320 13.30 -4.68 10.23
C MET A 320 13.65 -4.13 8.85
N MET A 321 14.69 -4.65 8.19
CA MET A 321 15.05 -4.20 6.85
C MET A 321 14.00 -4.61 5.83
N SER A 322 13.59 -5.88 5.87
CA SER A 322 12.49 -6.39 5.03
C SER A 322 11.17 -5.71 5.38
N GLY A 323 10.94 -5.48 6.68
CA GLY A 323 9.76 -4.77 7.17
C GLY A 323 9.67 -3.34 6.66
N PHE A 324 10.76 -2.57 6.73
CA PHE A 324 10.79 -1.19 6.26
C PHE A 324 10.56 -1.10 4.76
N SER A 325 11.29 -1.89 3.96
CA SER A 325 11.09 -1.93 2.51
C SER A 325 9.64 -2.23 2.17
N ALA A 326 9.02 -3.22 2.82
CA ALA A 326 7.62 -3.56 2.60
C ALA A 326 6.65 -2.42 2.98
N ASN A 327 6.84 -1.78 4.14
CA ASN A 327 6.00 -0.65 4.55
C ASN A 327 6.11 0.52 3.57
N LEU A 328 7.33 0.88 3.17
CA LEU A 328 7.57 1.95 2.22
C LEU A 328 6.96 1.66 0.85
N CYS A 329 7.04 0.41 0.37
CA CYS A 329 6.32 -0.01 -0.84
C CYS A 329 4.81 0.17 -0.69
N CYS A 330 4.25 -0.25 0.45
CA CYS A 330 2.81 -0.19 0.68
C CYS A 330 2.27 1.24 0.78
N MET A 331 3.07 2.22 1.22
CA MET A 331 2.67 3.63 1.20
C MET A 331 2.33 4.08 -0.23
N GLN A 332 3.15 3.73 -1.22
CA GLN A 332 2.89 4.05 -2.61
C GLN A 332 1.80 3.16 -3.23
N LEU A 333 1.84 1.85 -2.95
CA LEU A 333 0.91 0.89 -3.54
C LEU A 333 -0.53 1.11 -3.07
N LEU A 334 -0.74 1.44 -1.80
CA LEU A 334 -2.09 1.74 -1.31
C LEU A 334 -2.64 2.97 -2.02
N HIS A 335 -1.90 4.09 -2.05
CA HIS A 335 -2.35 5.29 -2.75
C HIS A 335 -2.65 5.02 -4.24
N PHE A 336 -1.81 4.24 -4.91
CA PHE A 336 -2.04 3.82 -6.30
C PHE A 336 -3.34 3.01 -6.46
N LEU A 337 -3.55 2.01 -5.59
CA LEU A 337 -4.70 1.10 -5.65
C LEU A 337 -6.03 1.75 -5.23
N LEU A 338 -6.00 2.93 -4.61
CA LEU A 338 -7.22 3.70 -4.30
C LEU A 338 -7.80 4.41 -5.53
N ASP A 339 -7.14 4.33 -6.69
CA ASP A 339 -7.50 5.06 -7.92
C ASP A 339 -7.64 6.59 -7.69
N ASP A 340 -6.88 7.13 -6.74
CA ASP A 340 -6.92 8.55 -6.40
C ASP A 340 -6.34 9.39 -7.55
N SER A 341 -7.11 10.39 -7.99
CA SER A 341 -6.69 11.35 -9.01
C SER A 341 -5.44 12.16 -8.61
N ALA A 342 -5.16 12.29 -7.32
CA ALA A 342 -3.97 12.97 -6.80
C ALA A 342 -2.71 12.08 -6.78
N PHE A 343 -2.79 10.80 -7.16
CA PHE A 343 -1.63 9.91 -7.19
C PHE A 343 -0.53 10.43 -8.14
N SER A 344 0.68 10.58 -7.60
CA SER A 344 1.84 11.01 -8.37
C SER A 344 2.54 9.85 -9.07
N TYR A 345 2.67 9.95 -10.39
CA TYR A 345 3.41 8.99 -11.21
C TYR A 345 4.92 9.28 -11.26
N ASN A 346 5.43 10.20 -10.44
CA ASN A 346 6.85 10.45 -10.31
C ASN A 346 7.55 9.23 -9.69
N ASN A 347 8.32 8.52 -10.51
CA ASN A 347 8.84 7.22 -10.15
C ASN A 347 10.19 7.34 -9.43
N HIS A 348 10.16 7.42 -8.10
CA HIS A 348 11.36 7.48 -7.28
C HIS A 348 11.65 6.13 -6.64
N ARG A 349 12.90 5.68 -6.76
CA ARG A 349 13.42 4.58 -5.94
C ARG A 349 14.05 5.19 -4.69
N HIS A 350 13.61 4.71 -3.55
CA HIS A 350 14.07 5.16 -2.25
C HIS A 350 14.97 4.13 -1.61
N GLU A 351 15.98 4.58 -0.87
CA GLU A 351 16.92 3.74 -0.15
C GLU A 351 17.21 4.34 1.22
N TYR A 352 16.97 3.56 2.28
CA TYR A 352 17.43 3.94 3.61
C TYR A 352 18.80 3.30 3.88
N LEU A 353 19.75 4.13 4.32
CA LEU A 353 21.13 3.78 4.62
C LEU A 353 21.27 3.54 6.14
N PRO A 354 21.28 2.29 6.64
CA PRO A 354 21.22 2.04 8.09
C PRO A 354 22.43 2.58 8.87
N ASN A 355 23.59 2.66 8.22
CA ASN A 355 24.83 3.12 8.86
C ASN A 355 24.85 4.64 9.09
N SER A 356 24.14 5.43 8.28
CA SER A 356 24.09 6.89 8.40
C SER A 356 22.73 7.41 8.87
N GLY A 357 21.69 6.59 8.82
CA GLY A 357 20.31 6.99 9.10
C GLY A 357 19.68 7.86 8.02
N LEU A 358 20.31 7.96 6.84
CA LEU A 358 19.84 8.81 5.74
C LEU A 358 18.87 8.07 4.83
N MET A 359 17.88 8.83 4.33
CA MET A 359 17.00 8.41 3.25
C MET A 359 17.48 9.07 1.96
N THR A 360 17.91 8.26 0.99
CA THR A 360 18.27 8.72 -0.35
C THR A 360 17.20 8.33 -1.35
N GLN A 361 17.11 9.08 -2.44
CA GLN A 361 16.23 8.74 -3.55
C GLN A 361 16.90 9.05 -4.87
N PHE A 362 16.51 8.34 -5.92
CA PHE A 362 16.79 8.74 -7.29
C PHE A 362 15.55 8.54 -8.15
N GLU A 363 15.41 9.40 -9.15
CA GLU A 363 14.30 9.36 -10.09
C GLU A 363 14.60 8.38 -11.23
N LEU A 364 13.66 7.48 -11.50
CA LEU A 364 13.66 6.65 -12.69
C LEU A 364 13.03 7.42 -13.83
N VAL A 365 13.86 7.68 -14.84
CA VAL A 365 13.47 8.45 -16.01
C VAL A 365 13.24 7.56 -17.23
N LYS A 366 12.31 8.00 -18.08
CA LYS A 366 12.13 7.42 -19.41
C LYS A 366 13.41 7.65 -20.21
N GLN A 367 13.87 6.62 -20.93
CA GLN A 367 15.06 6.75 -21.77
C GLN A 367 14.70 7.44 -23.08
N ASP A 368 15.61 8.28 -23.58
CA ASP A 368 15.44 8.97 -24.86
C ASP A 368 15.18 7.97 -25.99
N GLY A 369 14.18 8.25 -26.83
CA GLY A 369 13.81 7.41 -27.97
C GLY A 369 13.12 6.09 -27.62
N CYS A 370 12.76 5.83 -26.36
CA CYS A 370 12.01 4.64 -25.99
C CYS A 370 10.61 4.64 -26.61
N LYS A 371 10.35 3.73 -27.56
CA LYS A 371 9.07 3.61 -28.27
C LYS A 371 7.90 3.12 -27.42
N ILE A 372 8.18 2.63 -26.20
CA ILE A 372 7.17 2.08 -25.30
C ILE A 372 6.53 3.19 -24.45
N CYS A 373 7.37 3.99 -23.79
CA CYS A 373 6.89 4.95 -22.79
C CYS A 373 6.92 6.41 -23.30
N ASN A 374 7.56 6.68 -24.45
CA ASN A 374 7.51 7.98 -25.13
C ASN A 374 6.61 7.96 -26.37
N GLY A 375 6.08 6.79 -26.73
CA GLY A 375 5.22 6.58 -27.90
C GLY A 375 3.75 6.81 -27.62
#